data_AF-A0A1E5QT59-F1
#
_entry.id   AF-A0A1E5QT59-F1
#
_cell.length_a   1.000
_cell.length_b   1.000
_cell.length_c   1.000
_cell.angle_alpha   90.00
_cell.angle_beta   90.00
_cell.angle_gamma   90.00
#
_symmetry.space_group_name_H-M   'P 1'
#
loop_
_entity.id
_entity.type
_entity.pdbx_description
1 polymer ?
#
loop_
_entity_poly.entity_id
_entity_poly.type
_entity_poly.pdbx_seq_one_letter_code
_entity_poly.pdbx_strand_id
1 'polypeptide(L)' 'MKYKEVIKKLKQMGCEEIPRKGGGSHRKWYNPSNKVVVSIPDWGNKDLKLGTLRKIIRQLDLDWEEFKNL' A
#
# COMPACT_ATOMS: atom_id res chain seq x y z
N MET A 1 5.27 10.44 2.74
CA MET A 1 4.16 9.66 3.31
C MET A 1 4.74 8.40 3.91
N LYS A 2 4.54 8.22 5.22
CA LYS A 2 5.04 7.07 5.97
C LYS A 2 4.20 5.84 5.67
N TYR A 3 4.76 4.65 5.88
CA TYR A 3 4.04 3.38 5.68
C TYR A 3 2.68 3.37 6.40
N LYS A 4 2.63 3.83 7.65
CA LYS A 4 1.40 3.90 8.47
C LYS A 4 0.28 4.75 7.83
N GLU A 5 0.63 5.83 7.14
CA GLU A 5 -0.33 6.69 6.47
C GLU A 5 -0.88 6.01 5.22
N VAL A 6 0.01 5.38 4.43
CA VAL A 6 -0.38 4.64 3.22
C VAL A 6 -1.37 3.53 3.56
N ILE A 7 -1.09 2.71 4.57
CA ILE A 7 -1.98 1.59 4.92
C ILE A 7 -3.34 2.05 5.45
N LYS A 8 -3.42 3.21 6.09
CA LYS A 8 -4.69 3.77 6.56
C LYS A 8 -5.58 4.10 5.35
N LYS A 9 -5.02 4.77 4.36
CA LYS A 9 -5.70 5.09 3.10
C LYS A 9 -6.06 3.84 2.31
N LEU A 10 -5.16 2.87 2.20
CA LEU A 10 -5.42 1.60 1.51
C LEU A 10 -6.60 0.83 2.14
N LYS A 11 -6.72 0.80 3.47
CA LYS A 11 -7.87 0.21 4.16
C LYS A 11 -9.17 0.94 3.84
N GLN A 12 -9.15 2.27 3.76
CA GLN A 12 -10.31 3.06 3.38
C GLN A 12 -10.74 2.78 1.93
N MET A 13 -9.78 2.49 1.05
CA MET A 13 -10.03 2.06 -0.34
C MET A 13 -10.35 0.56 -0.48
N GLY A 14 -10.61 -0.15 0.62
CA GLY A 14 -11.01 -1.56 0.62
C GLY A 14 -9.88 -2.56 0.40
N CYS A 15 -8.62 -2.15 0.46
CA CYS A 15 -7.48 -3.07 0.41
C CYS A 15 -7.15 -3.66 1.79
N GLU A 16 -6.61 -4.87 1.78
CA GLU A 16 -6.35 -5.67 2.97
C GLU A 16 -4.89 -6.09 3.07
N GLU A 17 -4.34 -6.14 4.29
CA GLU A 17 -3.01 -6.67 4.52
C GLU A 17 -3.04 -8.19 4.67
N ILE A 18 -2.22 -8.90 3.91
CA ILE A 18 -2.03 -10.33 4.06
C ILE A 18 -1.08 -10.57 5.25
N PRO A 19 -1.49 -11.33 6.29
CA PRO A 19 -0.66 -11.60 7.45
C PRO A 19 0.73 -12.15 7.10
N ARG A 20 1.76 -11.59 7.72
CA ARG A 20 3.14 -12.02 7.51
C ARG A 20 3.39 -13.41 8.11
N LYS A 21 4.17 -14.22 7.39
CA LYS A 21 4.75 -15.48 7.92
C LYS A 21 6.21 -15.33 8.38
N GLY A 22 6.84 -14.18 8.14
CA GLY A 22 8.26 -13.94 8.46
C GLY A 22 8.59 -12.48 8.82
N GLY A 23 9.84 -12.24 9.22
CA GLY A 23 10.30 -10.96 9.78
C GLY A 23 10.69 -9.86 8.79
N GLY A 24 10.57 -10.08 7.48
CA GLY A 24 10.95 -9.10 6.46
C GLY A 24 10.19 -7.77 6.59
N SER A 25 10.78 -6.67 6.12
CA SER A 25 10.16 -5.34 6.13
C SER A 25 9.11 -5.15 5.03
N HIS A 26 9.04 -6.02 4.05
CA HIS A 26 8.01 -5.93 3.02
C HIS A 26 6.69 -6.52 3.52
N ARG A 27 5.59 -5.83 3.20
CA ARG A 27 4.22 -6.15 3.61
C ARG A 27 3.39 -6.41 2.36
N LYS A 28 2.59 -7.48 2.35
CA LYS A 28 1.76 -7.84 1.20
C LYS A 28 0.37 -7.26 1.38
N TRP A 29 -0.10 -6.53 0.38
CA TRP A 29 -1.41 -5.90 0.33
C TRP A 29 -2.21 -6.46 -0.83
N TYR A 30 -3.48 -6.74 -0.58
CA TYR A 30 -4.42 -7.35 -1.50
C TYR A 30 -5.54 -6.36 -1.80
N ASN A 31 -5.88 -6.20 -3.07
CA ASN A 31 -7.11 -5.53 -3.48
C ASN A 31 -8.16 -6.60 -3.86
N PRO A 32 -9.24 -6.77 -3.07
CA PRO A 32 -10.30 -7.74 -3.37
C PRO A 32 -11.03 -7.51 -4.69
N SER A 33 -11.13 -6.26 -5.15
CA SER A 33 -11.91 -5.88 -6.33
C SER A 33 -11.32 -6.45 -7.64
N ASN A 34 -9.99 -6.52 -7.73
CA ASN A 34 -9.27 -7.00 -8.92
C ASN A 34 -8.35 -8.20 -8.64
N LYS A 35 -8.32 -8.68 -7.40
CA LYS A 35 -7.52 -9.81 -6.93
C LYS A 35 -6.00 -9.61 -7.03
N VAL A 36 -5.52 -8.37 -7.06
CA VAL A 36 -4.08 -8.06 -7.18
C VAL A 36 -3.41 -8.01 -5.82
N VAL A 37 -2.18 -8.53 -5.75
CA VAL A 37 -1.31 -8.46 -4.57
C VAL A 37 -0.07 -7.62 -4.87
N VAL A 38 0.23 -6.66 -3.99
CA VAL A 38 1.40 -5.79 -4.07
C VAL A 38 2.25 -5.90 -2.82
N SER A 39 3.57 -5.85 -2.99
CA SER A 39 4.53 -5.80 -1.90
C SER A 39 4.93 -4.35 -1.61
N ILE A 40 4.62 -3.85 -0.42
CA ILE A 40 4.89 -2.50 0.04
C ILE A 40 6.04 -2.55 1.06
N PRO A 41 7.13 -1.78 0.88
CA PRO A 41 8.18 -1.71 1.89
C PRO A 41 7.70 -0.94 3.12
N ASP A 42 7.94 -1.49 4.30
CA ASP A 42 7.79 -0.80 5.60
C ASP A 42 9.16 -0.28 6.04
N TRP A 43 9.47 0.97 5.69
CA TRP A 43 10.70 1.66 6.11
C TRP A 43 10.59 2.31 7.50
N GLY A 44 9.58 1.92 8.29
CA GLY A 44 9.32 2.45 9.63
C GLY A 44 9.05 3.95 9.60
N ASN A 45 10.00 4.74 10.12
CA ASN A 45 9.85 6.19 10.25
C ASN A 45 10.20 6.98 8.98
N LYS A 46 10.71 6.32 7.93
CA LYS A 46 11.06 6.98 6.66
C LYS A 46 9.86 7.04 5.71
N ASP A 47 9.81 8.10 4.93
CA ASP A 47 8.83 8.27 3.88
C ASP A 47 9.08 7.35 2.70
N LEU A 48 8.00 6.79 2.15
CA LEU A 48 8.01 6.16 0.85
C LEU A 48 8.18 7.23 -0.24
N LYS A 49 9.08 6.96 -1.19
CA LYS A 49 9.31 7.85 -2.33
C LYS A 49 8.04 7.96 -3.18
N LEU A 50 7.77 9.14 -3.73
CA LEU A 50 6.59 9.39 -4.57
C LEU A 50 6.44 8.39 -5.73
N GLY A 51 7.55 8.07 -6.41
CA GLY A 51 7.54 7.07 -7.49
C GLY A 51 7.15 5.67 -7.00
N THR A 52 7.55 5.30 -5.78
CA THR A 52 7.16 4.03 -5.14
C THR A 52 5.67 4.03 -4.82
N LEU A 53 5.14 5.12 -4.26
CA LEU A 53 3.71 5.27 -3.99
C LEU A 53 2.89 5.15 -5.28
N ARG A 54 3.22 5.93 -6.32
CA ARG A 54 2.53 5.87 -7.62
C ARG A 54 2.55 4.48 -8.22
N LYS A 55 3.68 3.76 -8.13
CA LYS A 55 3.78 2.39 -8.62
C LYS A 55 2.86 1.45 -7.84
N ILE A 56 2.82 1.53 -6.51
CA ILE A 56 1.98 0.69 -5.65
C ILE A 56 0.50 0.94 -5.96
N ILE A 57 0.07 2.20 -5.98
CA ILE A 57 -1.33 2.58 -6.23
C ILE A 57 -1.78 2.12 -7.62
N ARG A 58 -0.95 2.33 -8.64
CA ARG A 58 -1.21 1.81 -9.99
C ARG A 58 -1.27 0.29 -10.04
N GLN A 59 -0.38 -0.42 -9.33
CA GLN A 59 -0.40 -1.88 -9.30
C GLN A 59 -1.63 -2.43 -8.59
N LEU A 60 -2.13 -1.73 -7.57
CA LEU A 60 -3.39 -2.07 -6.91
C LEU A 60 -4.61 -1.69 -7.75
N ASP A 61 -4.45 -1.05 -8.92
CA ASP A 61 -5.53 -0.52 -9.77
C ASP A 61 -6.45 0.45 -9.02
N LEU A 62 -5.82 1.35 -8.25
CA LEU A 62 -6.51 2.41 -7.52
C LEU A 62 -6.26 3.75 -8.18
N ASP A 63 -7.21 4.68 -8.04
CA ASP A 63 -7.02 6.04 -8.53
C ASP A 63 -6.01 6.80 -7.65
N TRP A 64 -5.11 7.54 -8.32
CA TRP A 64 -4.05 8.28 -7.64
C TRP A 64 -4.54 9.52 -6.92
N GLU A 65 -5.49 10.26 -7.51
CA GLU A 65 -6.00 11.49 -6.90
C GLU A 65 -6.95 11.18 -5.74
N GLU A 66 -7.78 10.14 -5.86
CA GLU A 66 -8.57 9.60 -4.74
C GLU A 66 -7.65 9.22 -3.57
N PHE A 67 -6.62 8.41 -3.81
CA PHE A 67 -5.64 8.05 -2.79
C PHE A 67 -4.98 9.29 -2.15
N LYS A 68 -4.66 10.31 -2.94
CA LYS A 68 -4.01 11.52 -2.44
C LYS A 68 -4.92 12.34 -1.52
N ASN A 69 -6.23 12.35 -1.77
CA ASN A 69 -7.23 13.16 -1.08
C ASN A 69 -7.83 12.53 0.19
N LEU A 70 -7.57 11.25 0.46
CA LEU A 70 -7.91 10.57 1.72
C LEU A 70 -7.03 11.00 2.91
#